data_AF-A0A9N8V927-F1
#
_entry.id   AF-A0A9N8V927-F1
#
_cell.length_a   1.000
_cell.length_b   1.000
_cell.length_c   1.000
_cell.angle_alpha   90.00
_cell.angle_beta   90.00
_cell.angle_gamma   90.00
#
_symmetry.space_group_name_H-M   'P 1'
#
loop_
_entity.id
_entity.type
_entity.pdbx_description
1 polymer ?
#
loop_
_entity_poly.entity_id
_entity_poly.type
_entity_poly.pdbx_seq_one_letter_code
_entity_poly.pdbx_strand_id
1 'polypeptide(L)'
;MLRYHSPFVMNSSNNYPPYITQIDGIYLLNIPQFLIFEYPLPPTSSQSFNAYKKFGNFNIFRTFLQNALVNIDTTSASIMASFAWRTAREDFKTFFKNYANSVKREVNARKNVFRFKPYDCTKSSRKQAKSRRNKNSDDVGLNQEQFTGWVFGEELKTFQFIN
;
A
#
# COMPACT_ATOMS: atom_id res chain seq x y z
N MET A 1 17.18 35.11 -21.73
CA MET A 1 17.15 34.79 -20.28
C MET A 1 15.73 35.00 -19.77
N LEU A 2 14.94 33.93 -19.65
CA LEU A 2 13.57 34.01 -19.12
C LEU A 2 13.64 34.00 -17.59
N ARG A 3 13.15 35.07 -16.98
CA ARG A 3 13.02 35.20 -15.53
C ARG A 3 11.89 34.28 -15.07
N TYR A 4 12.21 33.31 -14.21
CA TYR A 4 11.20 32.55 -13.47
C TYR A 4 10.50 33.51 -12.50
N HIS A 5 9.31 33.97 -12.88
CA HIS A 5 8.38 34.55 -11.92
C HIS A 5 7.81 33.40 -11.08
N SER A 6 8.29 33.25 -9.85
CA SER A 6 7.61 32.44 -8.84
C SER A 6 6.29 33.14 -8.50
N PRO A 7 5.10 32.53 -8.73
CA PRO A 7 3.83 33.22 -8.57
C PRO A 7 3.34 33.26 -7.11
N PHE A 8 4.09 32.74 -6.15
CA PHE A 8 3.64 32.68 -4.75
C PHE A 8 4.31 33.75 -3.90
N VAL A 9 3.62 34.88 -3.76
CA VAL A 9 3.84 35.81 -2.65
C VAL A 9 3.47 35.05 -1.37
N MET A 10 4.47 34.60 -0.61
CA MET A 10 4.23 34.08 0.73
C MET A 10 3.69 35.22 1.58
N ASN A 11 2.40 35.17 1.89
CA ASN A 11 1.80 36.16 2.76
C ASN A 11 2.20 35.85 4.20
N SER A 12 3.36 36.39 4.62
CA SER A 12 3.96 36.21 5.95
C SER A 12 3.15 36.82 7.10
N SER A 13 2.02 37.46 6.79
CA SER A 13 1.14 38.09 7.78
C SER A 13 0.13 37.13 8.41
N ASN A 14 -0.21 36.01 7.76
CA ASN A 14 -1.16 35.02 8.29
C ASN A 14 -0.42 33.91 9.05
N ASN A 15 -0.14 34.17 10.33
CA ASN A 15 0.50 33.22 11.27
C ASN A 15 -0.44 32.10 11.76
N TYR A 16 -1.60 31.90 11.13
CA TYR A 16 -2.52 30.86 11.54
C TYR A 16 -1.97 29.46 11.17
N PRO A 17 -1.92 28.52 12.11
CA PRO A 17 -1.46 27.17 11.83
C PRO A 17 -2.46 26.45 10.92
N PRO A 18 -2.03 25.45 10.12
CA PRO A 18 -2.93 24.61 9.36
C PRO A 18 -3.84 23.81 10.31
N TYR A 19 -5.08 23.58 9.87
CA TYR A 19 -6.09 22.87 10.64
C TYR A 19 -7.02 22.07 9.72
N ILE A 20 -7.75 21.12 10.31
CA ILE A 20 -8.75 20.32 9.63
C ILE A 20 -10.14 20.67 10.18
N THR A 21 -11.10 20.85 9.29
CA THR A 21 -12.53 20.97 9.63
C THR A 21 -13.28 19.78 9.06
N GLN A 22 -14.46 19.50 9.61
CA GLN A 22 -15.35 18.46 9.11
C GLN A 22 -16.72 19.05 8.84
N ILE A 23 -17.22 18.88 7.61
CA ILE A 23 -18.56 19.30 7.17
C ILE A 23 -19.18 18.11 6.46
N ASP A 24 -20.39 17.71 6.87
CA ASP A 24 -21.16 16.60 6.27
C ASP A 24 -20.36 15.29 6.12
N GLY A 25 -19.49 14.99 7.08
CA GLY A 25 -18.64 13.79 7.06
C GLY A 25 -17.39 13.89 6.16
N ILE A 26 -17.19 15.02 5.49
CA ILE A 26 -16.03 15.29 4.65
C ILE A 26 -14.99 16.09 5.45
N TYR A 27 -13.75 15.60 5.46
CA TYR A 27 -12.64 16.35 6.04
C TYR A 27 -12.13 17.39 5.05
N LEU A 28 -11.97 18.62 5.53
CA LEU A 28 -11.53 19.77 4.75
C LEU A 28 -10.18 20.26 5.29
N LEU A 29 -9.24 20.47 4.39
CA LEU A 29 -7.89 20.94 4.67
C LEU A 29 -7.81 22.45 4.54
N ASN A 30 -7.38 23.11 5.61
CA ASN A 30 -7.15 24.55 5.65
C ASN A 30 -5.69 24.84 5.96
N ILE A 31 -5.04 25.61 5.10
CA ILE A 31 -3.66 26.08 5.24
C ILE A 31 -3.62 27.59 4.98
N PRO A 32 -3.93 28.41 6.01
CA PRO A 32 -4.05 29.86 5.85
C PRO A 32 -2.77 30.53 5.33
N GLN A 33 -1.60 29.98 5.66
CA GLN A 33 -0.28 30.46 5.22
C GLN A 33 -0.11 30.45 3.69
N PHE A 34 -0.87 29.59 3.00
CA PHE A 34 -0.83 29.45 1.54
C PHE A 34 -2.18 29.75 0.89
N LEU A 35 -3.11 30.38 1.62
CA LEU A 35 -4.46 30.71 1.16
C LEU A 35 -5.26 29.51 0.65
N ILE A 36 -4.99 28.32 1.21
CA ILE A 36 -5.75 27.11 0.91
C ILE A 36 -6.84 26.99 1.95
N PHE A 37 -8.09 27.04 1.54
CA PHE A 37 -9.26 26.90 2.41
C PHE A 37 -10.21 25.87 1.84
N GLU A 38 -10.85 25.11 2.72
CA GLU A 38 -11.91 24.15 2.41
C GLU A 38 -11.51 23.10 1.36
N TYR A 39 -10.22 22.76 1.25
CA TYR A 39 -9.78 21.78 0.28
C TYR A 39 -10.25 20.37 0.68
N PRO A 40 -11.10 19.70 -0.11
CA PRO A 40 -11.69 18.44 0.31
C PRO A 40 -10.66 17.31 0.29
N LEU A 41 -10.56 16.60 1.42
CA LEU A 41 -9.78 15.39 1.50
C LEU A 41 -10.60 14.22 0.97
N PRO A 42 -10.05 13.40 0.06
CA PRO A 42 -10.77 12.24 -0.45
C PRO A 42 -11.04 11.23 0.69
N PRO A 43 -12.07 10.38 0.57
CA PRO A 43 -12.29 9.31 1.53
C PRO A 43 -11.11 8.34 1.51
N THR A 44 -10.75 7.73 2.65
CA THR A 44 -9.63 6.78 2.76
C THR A 44 -9.79 5.55 1.87
N SER A 45 -11.01 5.24 1.47
CA SER A 45 -11.40 4.23 0.49
C SER A 45 -11.28 4.69 -0.97
N SER A 46 -10.78 5.89 -1.26
CA SER A 46 -10.60 6.33 -2.64
C SER A 46 -9.61 5.44 -3.40
N GLN A 47 -9.88 5.17 -4.68
CA GLN A 47 -8.93 4.45 -5.55
C GLN A 47 -7.70 5.29 -5.88
N SER A 48 -7.75 6.62 -5.72
CA SER A 48 -6.62 7.52 -5.95
C SER A 48 -5.38 7.09 -5.14
N PHE A 49 -5.58 6.46 -3.98
CA PHE A 49 -4.50 6.00 -3.12
C PHE A 49 -3.69 4.83 -3.67
N ASN A 50 -4.19 4.09 -4.68
CA ASN A 50 -3.47 2.96 -5.24
C ASN A 50 -2.16 3.37 -5.97
N ALA A 51 -2.10 4.60 -6.49
CA ALA A 51 -0.93 5.12 -7.19
C ALA A 51 0.23 5.50 -6.25
N TYR A 52 -0.01 5.60 -4.95
CA TYR A 52 0.97 6.09 -3.99
C TYR A 52 1.94 4.98 -3.58
N LYS A 53 3.25 5.24 -3.72
CA LYS A 53 4.31 4.32 -3.30
C LYS A 53 4.54 4.30 -1.78
N LYS A 54 4.26 5.42 -1.09
CA LYS A 54 4.56 5.59 0.35
C LYS A 54 3.39 6.27 1.07
N PHE A 55 2.88 5.64 2.13
CA PHE A 55 1.80 6.16 2.98
C PHE A 55 2.33 6.74 4.30
N GLY A 56 3.21 7.73 4.20
CA GLY A 56 3.63 8.50 5.38
C GLY A 56 2.64 9.64 5.66
N ASN A 57 2.42 9.98 6.92
CA ASN A 57 1.59 11.13 7.34
C ASN A 57 1.99 12.43 6.61
N PHE A 58 3.29 12.76 6.61
CA PHE A 58 3.81 13.92 5.89
C PHE A 58 3.68 13.78 4.36
N ASN A 59 3.91 12.59 3.81
CA ASN A 59 3.85 12.36 2.36
C ASN A 59 2.42 12.56 1.82
N ILE A 60 1.42 12.09 2.57
CA ILE A 60 0.00 12.28 2.24
C ILE A 60 -0.37 13.76 2.31
N PHE A 61 0.01 14.43 3.40
CA PHE A 61 -0.19 15.87 3.51
C PHE A 61 0.44 16.66 2.35
N ARG A 62 1.71 16.39 2.04
CA ARG A 62 2.45 17.03 0.94
C ARG A 62 1.75 16.86 -0.40
N THR A 63 1.18 15.68 -0.65
CA THR A 63 0.49 15.42 -1.92
C THR A 63 -0.85 16.14 -2.01
N PHE A 64 -1.60 16.26 -0.91
CA PHE A 64 -2.79 17.12 -0.92
C PHE A 64 -2.46 18.60 -1.09
N LEU A 65 -1.40 19.08 -0.43
CA LEU A 65 -0.93 20.45 -0.62
C LEU A 65 -0.51 20.71 -2.07
N GLN A 66 0.22 19.76 -2.68
CA GLN A 66 0.63 19.87 -4.08
C GLN A 66 -0.58 19.88 -5.03
N ASN A 67 -1.60 19.07 -4.76
CA ASN A 67 -2.82 19.03 -5.55
C ASN A 67 -3.65 20.32 -5.39
N ALA A 68 -3.69 20.89 -4.19
CA ALA A 68 -4.42 22.13 -3.90
C ALA A 68 -3.79 23.36 -4.59
N LEU A 69 -2.47 23.40 -4.72
CA LEU A 69 -1.73 24.56 -5.23
C LEU A 69 -1.43 24.52 -6.74
N VAL A 70 -2.10 23.66 -7.52
CA VAL A 70 -2.08 23.50 -8.99
C VAL A 70 -0.91 24.19 -9.74
N ASN A 71 -0.11 23.39 -10.47
CA ASN A 71 1.08 23.84 -11.23
C ASN A 71 2.31 24.21 -10.38
N ILE A 72 2.38 23.72 -9.14
CA ILE A 72 3.61 23.76 -8.34
C ILE A 72 4.50 22.55 -8.63
N ASP A 73 5.80 22.80 -8.79
CA ASP A 73 6.81 21.76 -8.89
C ASP A 73 6.99 20.98 -7.57
N THR A 74 7.48 19.75 -7.67
CA THR A 74 7.59 18.86 -6.50
C THR A 74 8.51 19.41 -5.41
N THR A 75 9.51 20.22 -5.78
CA THR A 75 10.49 20.78 -4.83
C THR A 75 9.85 21.89 -4.02
N SER A 76 9.20 22.85 -4.67
CA SER A 76 8.48 23.93 -3.98
C SER A 76 7.35 23.38 -3.11
N ALA A 77 6.57 22.39 -3.59
CA ALA A 77 5.57 21.72 -2.77
C ALA A 77 6.18 21.09 -1.50
N SER A 78 7.38 20.51 -1.59
CA SER A 78 8.06 19.89 -0.45
C SER A 78 8.52 20.93 0.56
N ILE A 79 9.04 22.07 0.10
CA ILE A 79 9.46 23.20 0.96
C ILE A 79 8.24 23.79 1.68
N MET A 80 7.17 24.08 0.93
CA MET A 80 5.92 24.63 1.48
C MET A 80 5.27 23.66 2.46
N ALA A 81 5.20 22.37 2.14
CA ALA A 81 4.69 21.36 3.06
C ALA A 81 5.54 21.28 4.33
N SER A 82 6.86 21.32 4.22
CA SER A 82 7.74 21.29 5.39
C SER A 82 7.52 22.50 6.30
N PHE A 83 7.34 23.68 5.71
CA PHE A 83 7.04 24.92 6.44
C PHE A 83 5.70 24.83 7.18
N ALA A 84 4.62 24.45 6.49
CA ALA A 84 3.30 24.30 7.11
C ALA A 84 3.27 23.18 8.16
N TRP A 85 4.00 22.07 7.92
CA TRP A 85 4.06 20.97 8.87
C TRP A 85 4.79 21.34 10.17
N ARG A 86 5.80 22.21 10.09
CA ARG A 86 6.53 22.71 11.26
C ARG A 86 5.66 23.62 12.12
N THR A 87 4.80 24.43 11.51
CA THR A 87 3.88 25.35 12.20
C THR A 87 2.57 24.67 12.62
N ALA A 88 2.28 23.46 12.13
CA ALA A 88 1.10 22.69 12.46
C ALA A 88 1.04 22.28 13.94
N ARG A 89 -0.17 22.35 14.51
CA ARG A 89 -0.50 21.82 15.84
C ARG A 89 -0.39 20.30 15.86
N GLU A 90 -0.25 19.73 17.04
CA GLU A 90 -0.10 18.27 17.20
C GLU A 90 -1.35 17.50 16.76
N ASP A 91 -2.55 18.06 16.97
CA ASP A 91 -3.82 17.47 16.53
C ASP A 91 -3.86 17.28 15.01
N PHE A 92 -3.33 18.25 14.26
CA PHE A 92 -3.22 18.17 12.81
C PHE A 92 -2.30 17.02 12.37
N LYS A 93 -1.14 16.89 13.02
CA LYS A 93 -0.19 15.80 12.74
C LYS A 93 -0.77 14.44 13.10
N THR A 94 -1.51 14.39 14.20
CA THR A 94 -2.21 13.20 14.69
C THR A 94 -3.33 12.79 13.73
N PHE A 95 -4.10 13.74 13.22
CA PHE A 95 -5.08 13.50 12.16
C PHE A 95 -4.43 12.84 10.94
N PHE A 96 -3.35 13.42 10.41
CA PHE A 96 -2.67 12.85 9.24
C PHE A 96 -2.01 11.50 9.51
N LYS A 97 -1.58 11.24 10.75
CA LYS A 97 -1.10 9.92 11.19
C LYS A 97 -2.22 8.88 11.13
N ASN A 98 -3.38 9.18 11.70
CA ASN A 98 -4.55 8.28 11.71
C ASN A 98 -5.10 8.08 10.30
N TYR A 99 -5.15 9.15 9.53
CA TYR A 99 -5.56 9.13 8.14
C TYR A 99 -4.63 8.25 7.29
N ALA A 100 -3.31 8.41 7.42
CA ALA A 100 -2.33 7.59 6.71
C ALA A 100 -2.43 6.10 7.05
N ASN A 101 -2.61 5.78 8.33
CA ASN A 101 -2.80 4.41 8.79
C ASN A 101 -4.08 3.79 8.21
N SER A 102 -5.16 4.56 8.16
CA SER A 102 -6.44 4.13 7.58
C SER A 102 -6.30 3.86 6.08
N VAL A 103 -5.70 4.79 5.32
CA VAL A 103 -5.42 4.59 3.89
C VAL A 103 -4.57 3.33 3.67
N LYS A 104 -3.51 3.14 4.46
CA LYS A 104 -2.65 1.95 4.36
C LYS A 104 -3.43 0.66 4.59
N ARG A 105 -4.35 0.64 5.57
CA ARG A 105 -5.22 -0.50 5.85
C ARG A 105 -6.14 -0.82 4.67
N GLU A 106 -6.82 0.20 4.14
CA GLU A 106 -7.73 0.06 2.99
C GLU A 106 -7.02 -0.44 1.72
N VAL A 107 -5.84 0.13 1.42
CA VAL A 107 -5.05 -0.28 0.26
C VAL A 107 -4.56 -1.72 0.41
N ASN A 108 -4.12 -2.12 1.60
CA ASN A 108 -3.70 -3.49 1.86
C ASN A 108 -4.87 -4.48 1.77
N ALA A 109 -6.04 -4.13 2.28
CA ALA A 109 -7.24 -4.96 2.18
C ALA A 109 -7.60 -5.25 0.71
N ARG A 110 -7.49 -4.25 -0.18
CA ARG A 110 -7.73 -4.41 -1.63
C ARG A 110 -6.69 -5.26 -2.34
N LYS A 111 -5.43 -5.18 -1.91
CA LYS A 111 -4.36 -6.02 -2.47
C LYS A 111 -4.50 -7.49 -2.07
N ASN A 112 -5.02 -7.73 -0.88
CA ASN A 112 -5.22 -9.07 -0.33
C ASN A 112 -6.52 -9.74 -0.77
N VAL A 113 -7.21 -9.21 -1.79
CA VAL A 113 -8.29 -9.94 -2.45
C VAL A 113 -7.66 -11.19 -3.06
N PHE A 114 -8.08 -12.36 -2.58
CA PHE A 114 -7.62 -13.67 -3.05
C PHE A 114 -7.71 -13.71 -4.58
N ARG A 115 -6.55 -13.63 -5.25
CA ARG A 115 -6.48 -13.87 -6.68
C ARG A 115 -6.27 -15.35 -6.86
N PHE A 116 -7.24 -16.03 -7.45
CA PHE A 116 -7.03 -17.37 -7.97
C PHE A 116 -5.86 -17.31 -8.94
N LYS A 117 -4.76 -17.97 -8.58
CA LYS A 117 -3.60 -18.07 -9.44
C LYS A 117 -3.99 -19.04 -10.56
N PRO A 118 -4.08 -18.60 -11.83
CA PRO A 118 -4.30 -19.54 -12.91
C PRO A 118 -3.17 -20.58 -12.89
N TYR A 119 -3.54 -21.84 -13.02
CA TYR A 119 -2.59 -22.95 -13.06
C TYR A 119 -1.82 -22.85 -14.39
N ASP A 120 -0.62 -22.26 -14.36
CA ASP A 120 0.30 -22.23 -15.49
C ASP A 120 0.83 -23.66 -15.73
N CYS A 121 0.20 -24.41 -16.63
CA CYS A 121 0.66 -25.74 -17.06
C CYS A 121 1.98 -25.70 -17.88
N THR A 122 2.54 -24.52 -18.16
CA THR A 122 3.70 -24.34 -19.05
C THR A 122 5.02 -24.09 -18.34
N LYS A 123 5.05 -23.95 -17.01
CA LYS A 123 6.31 -23.81 -16.24
C LYS A 123 6.93 -25.18 -15.98
N SER A 124 7.51 -25.76 -17.03
CA SER A 124 8.53 -26.81 -16.90
C SER A 124 9.59 -26.35 -15.89
N SER A 125 9.75 -27.10 -14.81
CA SER A 125 10.74 -26.80 -13.78
C SER A 125 12.13 -26.87 -14.38
N ARG A 126 12.75 -25.73 -14.71
CA ARG A 126 14.22 -25.68 -14.78
C ARG A 126 14.74 -25.81 -13.35
N LYS A 127 14.86 -27.05 -12.88
CA LYS A 127 15.68 -27.37 -11.71
C LYS A 127 17.08 -26.85 -12.00
N GLN A 128 17.55 -25.94 -11.17
CA GLN A 128 18.92 -25.46 -11.21
C GLN A 128 19.86 -26.67 -11.08
N ALA A 129 20.59 -26.96 -12.14
CA ALA A 129 21.65 -27.95 -12.14
C ALA A 129 22.85 -27.41 -11.34
N LYS A 130 22.80 -27.51 -10.01
CA LYS A 130 23.98 -27.40 -9.15
C LYS A 130 23.81 -28.28 -7.91
N SER A 131 24.33 -29.50 -7.99
CA SER A 131 25.15 -30.09 -6.93
C SER A 131 25.68 -31.44 -7.43
N ARG A 132 26.98 -31.50 -7.72
CA ARG A 132 27.70 -32.77 -7.74
C ARG A 132 27.72 -33.28 -6.31
N ARG A 133 26.84 -34.23 -5.97
CA ARG A 133 27.07 -35.10 -4.82
C ARG A 133 26.64 -36.51 -5.20
N ASN A 134 27.65 -37.31 -5.47
CA ASN A 134 27.58 -38.75 -5.65
C ASN A 134 26.98 -39.35 -4.36
N LYS A 135 25.80 -39.97 -4.44
CA LYS A 135 25.31 -40.98 -3.50
C LYS A 135 24.08 -41.66 -4.10
N ASN A 136 24.21 -42.97 -4.32
CA ASN A 136 23.16 -43.90 -4.67
C ASN A 136 21.85 -43.59 -3.93
N SER A 137 20.74 -43.52 -4.65
CA SER A 137 19.41 -43.52 -4.04
C SER A 137 18.40 -44.19 -4.99
N ASP A 138 18.57 -45.51 -5.14
CA ASP A 138 17.47 -46.40 -5.52
C ASP A 138 16.60 -46.63 -4.27
N ASP A 139 15.92 -45.62 -3.70
CA ASP A 139 14.98 -45.92 -2.59
C ASP A 139 13.98 -44.82 -2.16
N VAL A 140 13.37 -44.08 -3.08
CA VAL A 140 12.30 -43.11 -2.69
C VAL A 140 10.91 -43.51 -3.16
N GLY A 141 10.80 -44.37 -4.19
CA GLY A 141 9.51 -44.88 -4.69
C GLY A 141 8.92 -46.05 -3.88
N LEU A 142 9.77 -46.89 -3.27
CA LEU A 142 9.34 -48.13 -2.60
C LEU A 142 8.60 -47.89 -1.28
N ASN A 143 8.92 -46.82 -0.56
CA ASN A 143 8.35 -46.55 0.77
C ASN A 143 6.85 -46.16 0.73
N GLN A 144 6.39 -45.57 -0.37
CA GLN A 144 5.00 -45.10 -0.46
C GLN A 144 4.03 -46.26 -0.79
N GLU A 145 4.43 -47.19 -1.67
CA GLU A 145 3.67 -48.41 -1.98
C GLU A 145 3.65 -49.39 -0.80
N GLN A 146 4.75 -49.51 -0.06
CA GLN A 146 4.77 -50.33 1.15
C GLN A 146 3.85 -49.77 2.24
N PHE A 147 3.81 -48.44 2.40
CA PHE A 147 2.94 -47.79 3.37
C PHE A 147 1.45 -47.96 2.99
N THR A 148 1.08 -47.71 1.74
CA THR A 148 -0.31 -47.91 1.29
C THR A 148 -0.72 -49.38 1.34
N GLY A 149 0.16 -50.31 0.96
CA GLY A 149 -0.08 -51.74 1.09
C GLY A 149 -0.29 -52.20 2.53
N TRP A 150 0.43 -51.63 3.50
CA TRP A 150 0.25 -51.91 4.92
C TRP A 150 -1.07 -51.34 5.47
N VAL A 151 -1.40 -50.09 5.11
CA VAL A 151 -2.64 -49.42 5.58
C VAL A 151 -3.89 -50.12 5.06
N PHE A 152 -3.91 -50.52 3.79
CA PHE A 152 -5.10 -51.08 3.13
C PHE A 152 -5.12 -52.62 3.07
N GLY A 153 -4.10 -53.29 3.62
CA GLY A 153 -3.95 -54.75 3.51
C GLY A 153 -5.06 -55.54 4.21
N GLU A 154 -5.63 -55.02 5.29
CA GLU A 154 -6.78 -55.64 5.99
C GLU A 154 -8.11 -55.33 5.27
N GLU A 155 -8.25 -54.13 4.71
CA GLU A 155 -9.46 -53.69 3.99
C GLU A 155 -9.67 -54.47 2.69
N LEU A 156 -8.58 -54.83 2.00
CA LEU A 156 -8.63 -55.66 0.79
C LEU A 156 -9.06 -57.10 1.06
N LYS A 157 -8.85 -57.65 2.27
CA LYS A 157 -9.28 -59.01 2.62
C LYS A 157 -10.78 -59.13 2.83
N THR A 158 -11.42 -58.03 3.25
CA THR A 158 -12.87 -57.97 3.52
C THR A 158 -13.66 -57.45 2.32
N PHE A 159 -12.96 -57.04 1.25
CA PHE A 159 -13.59 -56.53 0.05
C PHE A 159 -14.26 -57.66 -0.74
N GLN A 160 -15.59 -57.70 -0.71
CA GLN A 160 -16.40 -58.55 -1.57
C GLN A 160 -17.10 -57.69 -2.61
N PHE A 161 -16.95 -58.05 -3.87
CA PHE A 161 -17.79 -57.49 -4.93
C PHE A 161 -19.19 -58.08 -4.77
N ILE A 162 -20.16 -57.21 -4.52
CA ILE A 162 -21.58 -57.57 -4.58
C ILE A 162 -21.92 -57.70 -6.06
N ASN A 163 -22.29 -58.90 -6.49
CA ASN A 163 -22.87 -59.17 -7.81
C ASN A 163 -24.38 -58.95 -7.78
#